data_AF-W4RP43-F1
#
_entry.id   AF-W4RP43-F1
#
_cell.length_a   1.000
_cell.length_b   1.000
_cell.length_c   1.000
_cell.angle_alpha   90.00
_cell.angle_beta   90.00
_cell.angle_gamma   90.00
#
_symmetry.space_group_name_H-M   'P 1'
#
loop_
_entity.id
_entity.type
_entity.pdbx_description
1 polymer ?
#
loop_
_entity_poly.entity_id
_entity_poly.type
_entity_poly.pdbx_seq_one_letter_code
_entity_poly.pdbx_strand_id
1 'polypeptide(L)' 'MVKSFYEANPAMKENAMKGIPQRRLGKPEEVAELVTFLLTSKAQYINGEVIRIDGGFTNTK' A
#
# COMPACT_ATOMS: atom_id res chain seq x y z
N MET A 1 11.57 10.28 2.81
CA MET A 1 12.42 9.08 3.01
C MET A 1 12.21 8.04 1.91
N VAL A 2 11.02 7.43 1.76
CA VAL A 2 10.77 6.44 0.69
C VAL A 2 10.69 7.06 -0.70
N LYS A 3 10.01 8.21 -0.84
CA LYS A 3 9.91 8.94 -2.11
C LYS A 3 11.30 9.35 -2.66
N SER A 4 12.10 9.99 -1.82
CA SER A 4 13.47 10.42 -2.15
C SER A 4 14.39 9.25 -2.51
N PHE A 5 14.22 8.08 -1.89
CA PHE A 5 14.98 6.87 -2.23
C PHE A 5 14.70 6.42 -3.67
N TYR A 6 13.43 6.35 -4.07
CA TYR A 6 13.06 5.92 -5.43
C TYR A 6 13.36 6.97 -6.50
N GLU A 7 13.38 8.25 -6.14
CA GLU A 7 13.83 9.33 -7.03
C GLU A 7 15.33 9.22 -7.31
N ALA A 8 16.13 8.90 -6.30
CA ALA A 8 17.57 8.65 -6.47
C ALA A 8 17.88 7.30 -7.19
N ASN A 9 16.92 6.38 -7.26
CA ASN A 9 17.11 5.03 -7.81
C ASN A 9 15.98 4.66 -8.80
N PRO A 10 15.95 5.26 -10.00
CA PRO A 10 14.83 5.12 -10.93
C PRO A 10 14.63 3.68 -11.44
N ALA A 11 15.71 2.93 -11.68
CA ALA A 11 15.61 1.52 -12.10
C ALA A 11 14.97 0.63 -11.03
N MET A 12 15.26 0.89 -9.74
CA MET A 12 14.60 0.19 -8.63
C MET A 12 13.12 0.56 -8.54
N LYS A 13 12.78 1.84 -8.75
CA LYS A 13 11.38 2.30 -8.80
C LYS A 13 10.60 1.57 -9.89
N GLU A 14 11.17 1.47 -11.09
CA GLU A 14 10.55 0.77 -12.21
C GLU A 14 10.35 -0.73 -11.91
N ASN A 15 11.37 -1.40 -11.39
CA ASN A 15 11.28 -2.82 -11.04
C ASN A 15 10.24 -3.08 -9.94
N ALA A 16 10.17 -2.22 -8.92
CA ALA A 16 9.14 -2.29 -7.89
C ALA A 16 7.74 -2.14 -8.49
N MET A 17 7.51 -1.14 -9.34
CA MET A 17 6.22 -0.94 -10.01
C MET A 17 5.85 -2.09 -10.95
N LYS A 18 6.83 -2.81 -11.53
CA LYS A 18 6.57 -3.99 -12.35
C LYS A 18 5.98 -5.15 -11.54
N GLY A 19 6.38 -5.31 -10.28
CA GLY A 19 5.87 -6.35 -9.39
C GLY A 19 4.53 -6.01 -8.74
N ILE A 20 4.12 -4.74 -8.74
CA ILE A 20 2.83 -4.31 -8.18
C ILE A 20 1.76 -4.41 -9.29
N PRO A 21 0.68 -5.19 -9.09
CA PRO A 21 -0.42 -5.28 -10.08
C PRO A 21 -1.01 -3.94 -10.50
N GLN A 22 -1.17 -3.01 -9.56
CA GLN A 22 -1.63 -1.64 -9.85
C GLN A 22 -0.58 -0.73 -10.55
N ARG A 23 0.63 -1.22 -10.81
CA ARG A 23 1.70 -0.53 -11.56
C ARG A 23 2.12 0.84 -11.01
N ARG A 24 1.94 1.05 -9.70
CA ARG A 24 2.34 2.29 -9.02
C ARG A 24 2.70 2.04 -7.57
N LEU A 25 3.45 2.96 -6.99
CA LEU A 25 3.61 3.04 -5.54
C LEU A 25 2.31 3.52 -4.89
N GLY A 26 2.00 2.97 -3.72
CA GLY A 26 0.95 3.49 -2.85
C GLY A 26 1.30 4.88 -2.33
N LYS A 27 0.27 5.65 -1.99
CA LYS A 27 0.39 6.95 -1.34
C LYS A 27 0.12 6.81 0.16
N PRO A 28 0.76 7.60 1.03
CA PRO A 28 0.49 7.59 2.46
C PRO A 28 -0.99 7.79 2.81
N GLU A 29 -1.70 8.61 2.02
CA GLU A 29 -3.11 8.91 2.23
C GLU A 29 -3.99 7.65 2.10
N GLU A 30 -3.62 6.70 1.23
CA GLU A 30 -4.40 5.45 1.07
C GLU A 30 -4.36 4.60 2.35
N VAL A 31 -3.23 4.60 3.07
CA VAL A 31 -3.13 3.97 4.39
C VAL A 31 -3.98 4.72 5.41
N ALA A 32 -3.93 6.06 5.39
CA ALA A 32 -4.70 6.89 6.29
C ALA A 32 -6.22 6.71 6.11
N GLU A 33 -6.70 6.59 4.87
CA GLU A 33 -8.12 6.31 4.58
C GLU A 33 -8.56 4.95 5.11
N LEU A 34 -7.75 3.89 4.95
CA LEU A 34 -8.06 2.58 5.54
C LEU A 34 -8.13 2.67 7.07
N VAL A 35 -7.15 3.30 7.71
CA VAL A 35 -7.17 3.49 9.17
C VAL A 35 -8.40 4.28 9.60
N THR A 36 -8.75 5.33 8.86
CA THR A 36 -9.93 6.16 9.13
C THR A 36 -11.20 5.31 9.05
N PHE A 37 -11.35 4.47 8.03
CA PHE A 37 -12.46 3.53 7.93
C PHE A 37 -12.53 2.58 9.13
N LEU A 38 -11.40 2.00 9.55
CA LEU A 38 -11.34 1.07 10.68
C LEU A 38 -11.73 1.71 12.02
N LEU A 39 -11.58 3.03 12.15
CA LEU A 39 -12.01 3.78 13.34
C LEU A 39 -13.52 4.12 13.35
N THR A 40 -14.25 3.81 12.29
CA THR A 40 -15.70 4.08 12.23
C THR A 40 -16.52 2.96 12.87
N SER A 41 -17.78 3.26 13.18
CA SER A 41 -18.75 2.25 13.64
C SER A 41 -19.05 1.15 12.61
N LYS A 42 -18.67 1.33 11.35
CA LYS A 42 -18.88 0.33 10.29
C LYS A 42 -17.91 -0.85 10.36
N ALA A 43 -16.78 -0.69 11.05
CA ALA A 43 -15.72 -1.69 11.13
C ALA A 43 -15.69 -2.46 12.47
N GLN A 44 -16.72 -2.33 13.32
CA GLN A 44 -16.75 -2.85 14.69
C GLN A 44 -16.45 -4.35 14.82
N TYR A 45 -16.72 -5.14 13.79
CA TYR A 45 -16.49 -6.59 13.80
C TYR A 45 -15.20 -7.02 13.07
N ILE A 46 -14.37 -6.06 12.65
CA ILE A 46 -13.06 -6.32 12.06
C ILE A 46 -12.02 -6.24 13.18
N ASN A 47 -11.55 -7.40 13.62
CA ASN A 47 -10.55 -7.53 14.68
C ASN A 47 -9.63 -8.73 14.40
N GLY A 48 -8.41 -8.69 14.96
CA GLY A 48 -7.45 -9.79 14.84
C GLY A 48 -6.85 -10.01 13.43
N GLU A 49 -7.11 -9.10 12.49
CA GLU A 49 -6.74 -9.27 11.08
C GLU A 49 -5.54 -8.41 10.65
N VAL A 50 -4.80 -8.87 9.65
CA VAL A 50 -3.69 -8.13 9.02
C VAL A 50 -4.10 -7.70 7.61
N ILE A 51 -4.58 -6.46 7.50
CA ILE A 51 -5.04 -5.92 6.21
C ILE A 51 -3.85 -5.40 5.39
N ARG A 52 -3.61 -6.01 4.23
CA ARG A 52 -2.57 -5.58 3.28
C ARG A 52 -3.06 -4.42 2.42
N ILE A 53 -2.21 -3.40 2.28
CA ILE A 53 -2.43 -2.24 1.42
C ILE A 53 -1.22 -1.99 0.51
N ASP A 54 -0.98 -2.91 -0.42
CA ASP A 54 0.26 -2.99 -1.20
C ASP A 54 0.03 -2.98 -2.72
N GLY A 55 -1.17 -2.59 -3.17
CA GLY A 55 -1.53 -2.59 -4.59
C GLY A 55 -1.57 -3.99 -5.22
N GLY A 56 -1.66 -5.05 -4.40
CA GLY A 56 -1.71 -6.45 -4.81
C GLY A 56 -0.36 -7.16 -4.86
N PHE A 57 0.71 -6.52 -4.38
CA PHE A 57 2.08 -7.05 -4.45
C PHE A 57 2.23 -8.43 -3.79
N THR A 58 1.65 -8.65 -2.61
CA THR A 58 1.89 -9.89 -1.85
C THR A 58 1.05 -11.08 -2.33
N ASN A 59 -0.19 -10.85 -2.79
CA ASN A 59 -1.20 -11.92 -2.95
C ASN A 59 -1.65 -12.15 -4.41
N THR A 60 -0.82 -11.86 -5.41
CA THR A 60 -1.13 -12.11 -6.84
C THR A 60 -0.41 -13.32 -7.44
N LYS A 61 -0.26 -14.39 -6.65
CA LYS A 61 0.14 -15.70 -7.17
C LYS A 61 -1.07 -16.53 -7.56
#